data_AF-A0A2V8PN02-F1
#
_entry.id   AF-A0A2V8PN02-F1
#
_cell.length_a   1.000
_cell.length_b   1.000
_cell.length_c   1.000
_cell.angle_alpha   90.00
_cell.angle_beta   90.00
_cell.angle_gamma   90.00
#
_symmetry.space_group_name_H-M   'P 1'
#
loop_
_entity.id
_entity.type
_entity.pdbx_description
1 polymer ?
#
loop_
_entity_poly.entity_id
_entity_poly.type
_entity_poly.pdbx_seq_one_letter_code
_entity_poly.pdbx_strand_id
1 'polypeptide(L)'
;MISFRPGDPSHQPRRNCPNPIDCAEFFVRQQYRDFLNREPDAEGLAFWTNEIASCGSDQQCIEIKRINDSAAFYLSIEFQQTGYFVYRFYKASYGNLPSAPVPIKRSEFLPDTQKIGQGVIVNQTGWEQMLENNKLAFAAEFVQRPRFTSAYPSSKTPAEFVDTLFTNAGVTPSANDRTTAINEFAFAPTTAKLAARARALRRVAENSTLAQQEFNRAFVLMQYFGYLRRRCSRHKL
;
A
#
# COMPACT_ATOMS: atom_id res chain seq x y z
N MET A 1 -59.11 -7.32 -11.72
CA MET A 1 -58.36 -6.64 -12.80
C MET A 1 -57.63 -5.45 -12.18
N ILE A 2 -56.32 -5.57 -11.94
CA ILE A 2 -55.49 -4.45 -11.52
C ILE A 2 -54.33 -4.39 -12.51
N SER A 3 -54.23 -3.23 -13.15
CA SER A 3 -53.40 -2.93 -14.32
C SER A 3 -51.92 -2.73 -13.91
N PHE A 4 -51.00 -3.41 -14.60
CA PHE A 4 -49.57 -3.17 -14.50
C PHE A 4 -49.19 -1.95 -15.35
N ARG A 5 -48.57 -0.93 -14.74
CA ARG A 5 -47.86 0.13 -15.47
C ARG A 5 -46.41 -0.33 -15.70
N PRO A 6 -45.92 -0.35 -16.95
CA PRO A 6 -44.50 -0.59 -17.24
C PRO A 6 -43.72 0.73 -17.13
N GLY A 7 -42.63 0.75 -16.33
CA GLY A 7 -41.69 1.89 -16.33
C GLY A 7 -41.01 2.27 -15.01
N ASP A 8 -40.65 1.32 -14.13
CA ASP A 8 -39.74 1.60 -13.01
C ASP A 8 -38.31 1.09 -13.33
N PRO A 9 -37.30 1.97 -13.48
CA PRO A 9 -35.91 1.55 -13.73
C PRO A 9 -35.14 1.12 -12.46
N SER A 10 -35.80 0.97 -11.31
CA SER A 10 -35.12 0.58 -10.05
C SER A 10 -34.89 -0.93 -9.86
N HIS A 11 -35.31 -1.78 -10.80
CA HIS A 11 -34.95 -3.21 -10.78
C HIS A 11 -33.63 -3.44 -11.52
N GLN A 12 -32.50 -3.28 -10.81
CA GLN A 12 -31.28 -3.95 -11.22
C GLN A 12 -31.56 -5.47 -11.25
N PRO A 13 -31.36 -6.17 -12.39
CA PRO A 13 -31.51 -7.62 -12.42
C PRO A 13 -30.54 -8.21 -11.40
N ARG A 14 -31.09 -8.92 -10.40
CA ARG A 14 -30.30 -9.67 -9.43
C ARG A 14 -29.34 -10.56 -10.23
N ARG A 15 -28.03 -10.34 -10.03
CA ARG A 15 -27.00 -11.12 -10.71
C ARG A 15 -27.17 -12.58 -10.32
N ASN A 16 -27.49 -13.41 -11.31
CA ASN A 16 -27.62 -14.86 -11.15
C ASN A 16 -26.23 -15.48 -11.00
N CYS A 17 -25.68 -15.44 -9.80
CA CYS A 17 -24.69 -16.41 -9.34
C CYS A 17 -25.16 -16.94 -7.97
N PRO A 18 -25.25 -18.27 -7.76
CA PRO A 18 -25.80 -18.84 -6.53
C PRO A 18 -25.09 -18.37 -5.25
N ASN A 19 -23.78 -18.09 -5.35
CA ASN A 19 -22.98 -17.53 -4.27
C ASN A 19 -22.43 -16.16 -4.71
N PRO A 20 -22.58 -15.09 -3.90
CA PRO A 20 -22.02 -13.78 -4.22
C PRO A 20 -20.53 -13.79 -4.58
N ILE A 21 -19.71 -14.68 -4.02
CA ILE A 21 -18.29 -14.77 -4.37
C ILE A 21 -18.06 -15.21 -5.84
N ASP A 22 -19.05 -15.85 -6.45
CA ASP A 22 -19.02 -16.30 -7.84
C ASP A 22 -19.43 -15.17 -8.81
N CYS A 23 -20.05 -14.10 -8.31
CA CYS A 23 -20.31 -12.90 -9.09
C CYS A 23 -19.01 -12.15 -9.40
N ALA A 24 -18.70 -11.95 -10.69
CA ALA A 24 -17.54 -11.17 -11.14
C ALA A 24 -17.48 -9.80 -10.48
N GLU A 25 -18.56 -9.02 -10.48
CA GLU A 25 -18.53 -7.69 -9.85
C GLU A 25 -18.30 -7.75 -8.33
N PHE A 26 -18.88 -8.73 -7.63
CA PHE A 26 -18.65 -8.86 -6.20
C PHE A 26 -17.18 -9.19 -5.93
N PHE A 27 -16.61 -10.14 -6.69
CA PHE A 27 -15.19 -10.45 -6.64
C PHE A 27 -14.33 -9.19 -6.84
N VAL A 28 -14.59 -8.40 -7.89
CA VAL A 28 -13.88 -7.15 -8.18
C VAL A 28 -14.01 -6.15 -7.03
N ARG A 29 -15.22 -5.90 -6.50
CA ARG A 29 -15.42 -5.02 -5.33
C ARG A 29 -14.61 -5.47 -4.12
N GLN A 30 -14.50 -6.78 -3.90
CA GLN A 30 -13.70 -7.31 -2.81
C GLN A 30 -12.20 -7.07 -3.03
N GLN A 31 -11.69 -7.19 -4.27
CA GLN A 31 -10.29 -6.84 -4.58
C GLN A 31 -9.99 -5.36 -4.27
N TYR A 32 -10.87 -4.43 -4.69
CA TYR A 32 -10.71 -3.00 -4.39
C TYR A 32 -10.68 -2.73 -2.87
N ARG A 33 -11.57 -3.36 -2.11
CA ARG A 33 -11.63 -3.18 -0.65
C ARG A 33 -10.44 -3.78 0.07
N ASP A 34 -10.09 -5.01 -0.26
CA ASP A 34 -9.06 -5.75 0.47
C ASP A 34 -7.63 -5.26 0.12
N PHE A 35 -7.41 -4.72 -1.09
CA PHE A 35 -6.08 -4.27 -1.55
C PHE A 35 -5.94 -2.75 -1.65
N LEU A 36 -6.92 -2.06 -2.20
CA LEU A 36 -6.86 -0.60 -2.37
C LEU A 36 -7.54 0.18 -1.25
N ASN A 37 -8.25 -0.51 -0.35
CA ASN A 37 -8.97 0.09 0.77
C ASN A 37 -10.00 1.16 0.35
N ARG A 38 -10.61 1.00 -0.84
CA ARG A 38 -11.65 1.89 -1.36
C ARG A 38 -12.70 1.12 -2.13
N GLU A 39 -13.80 1.80 -2.45
CA GLU A 39 -14.72 1.31 -3.48
C GLU A 39 -14.12 1.53 -4.88
N PRO A 40 -14.48 0.68 -5.85
CA PRO A 40 -14.15 0.95 -7.25
C PRO A 40 -14.88 2.18 -7.75
N ASP A 41 -14.20 2.94 -8.61
CA ASP A 41 -14.85 3.88 -9.51
C ASP A 41 -15.63 3.13 -10.61
N ALA A 42 -16.56 3.82 -11.27
CA ALA A 42 -17.48 3.19 -12.22
C ALA A 42 -16.75 2.54 -13.41
N GLU A 43 -15.72 3.21 -13.93
CA GLU A 43 -14.94 2.73 -15.08
C GLU A 43 -14.10 1.50 -14.71
N GLY A 44 -13.38 1.56 -13.59
CA GLY A 44 -12.61 0.42 -13.08
C GLY A 44 -13.48 -0.79 -12.78
N LEU A 45 -14.64 -0.59 -12.14
CA LEU A 45 -15.57 -1.68 -11.87
C LEU A 45 -16.03 -2.37 -13.16
N ALA A 46 -16.41 -1.58 -14.15
CA ALA A 46 -16.88 -2.08 -15.43
C ALA A 46 -15.76 -2.84 -16.17
N PHE A 47 -14.55 -2.28 -16.21
CA PHE A 47 -13.40 -2.89 -16.87
C PHE A 47 -13.09 -4.29 -16.32
N TRP A 48 -12.82 -4.41 -15.01
CA TRP A 48 -12.46 -5.70 -14.39
C TRP A 48 -13.62 -6.70 -14.42
N THR A 49 -14.86 -6.23 -14.25
CA THR A 49 -16.03 -7.12 -14.34
C THR A 49 -16.16 -7.71 -15.75
N ASN A 50 -15.92 -6.89 -16.79
CA ASN A 50 -15.99 -7.32 -18.19
C ASN A 50 -14.85 -8.26 -18.58
N GLU A 51 -13.65 -8.10 -18.01
CA GLU A 51 -12.53 -9.02 -18.20
C GLU A 51 -12.91 -10.45 -17.80
N ILE A 52 -13.55 -10.62 -16.64
CA ILE A 52 -14.06 -11.93 -16.18
C ILE A 52 -15.28 -12.38 -17.00
N ALA A 53 -16.23 -11.47 -17.26
CA ALA A 53 -17.45 -11.81 -17.98
C ALA A 53 -17.21 -12.25 -19.43
N SER A 54 -16.10 -11.83 -20.05
CA SER A 54 -15.69 -12.24 -21.40
C SER A 54 -15.52 -13.76 -21.57
N CYS A 55 -15.31 -14.49 -20.47
CA CYS A 55 -15.17 -15.95 -20.46
C CYS A 55 -16.50 -16.72 -20.61
N GLY A 56 -17.67 -16.05 -20.50
CA GLY A 56 -18.96 -16.73 -20.53
C GLY A 56 -19.11 -17.77 -19.40
N SER A 57 -19.28 -19.05 -19.75
CA SER A 57 -19.41 -20.17 -18.80
C SER A 57 -18.13 -21.00 -18.61
N ASP A 58 -17.04 -20.67 -19.32
CA ASP A 58 -15.77 -21.39 -19.22
C ASP A 58 -15.11 -21.15 -17.85
N GLN A 59 -15.16 -22.18 -17.00
CA GLN A 59 -14.64 -22.11 -15.64
C GLN A 59 -13.12 -21.93 -15.59
N GLN A 60 -12.37 -22.54 -16.51
CA GLN A 60 -10.92 -22.40 -16.55
C GLN A 60 -10.52 -20.98 -16.95
N CYS A 61 -11.22 -20.39 -17.93
CA CYS A 61 -11.03 -18.99 -18.30
C CYS A 61 -11.35 -18.05 -17.12
N ILE A 62 -12.49 -18.26 -16.44
CA ILE A 62 -12.90 -17.44 -15.28
C ILE A 62 -11.85 -17.50 -14.17
N GLU A 63 -11.34 -18.70 -13.84
CA GLU A 63 -10.30 -18.88 -12.84
C GLU A 63 -9.02 -18.10 -13.19
N ILE A 64 -8.55 -18.23 -14.45
CA ILE A 64 -7.37 -17.51 -14.93
C ILE A 64 -7.58 -15.99 -14.87
N LYS A 65 -8.74 -15.48 -15.31
CA LYS A 65 -9.05 -14.03 -15.24
C LYS A 65 -9.06 -13.53 -13.79
N ARG A 66 -9.66 -14.28 -12.86
CA ARG A 66 -9.65 -13.91 -11.43
C ARG A 66 -8.24 -13.87 -10.84
N ILE A 67 -7.39 -14.82 -11.20
CA ILE A 67 -5.98 -14.83 -10.79
C ILE A 67 -5.27 -13.57 -11.33
N ASN A 68 -5.44 -13.28 -12.62
CA ASN A 68 -4.81 -12.14 -13.27
C ASN A 68 -5.30 -10.81 -12.72
N ASP A 69 -6.61 -10.64 -12.56
CA ASP A 69 -7.23 -9.45 -11.98
C ASP A 69 -6.69 -9.21 -10.58
N SER A 70 -6.70 -10.25 -9.72
CA SER A 70 -6.16 -10.13 -8.38
C SER A 70 -4.69 -9.71 -8.38
N ALA A 71 -3.85 -10.36 -9.20
CA ALA A 71 -2.45 -9.99 -9.35
C ALA A 71 -2.28 -8.54 -9.82
N ALA A 72 -3.13 -8.05 -10.71
CA ALA A 72 -3.08 -6.69 -11.22
C ALA A 72 -3.28 -5.63 -10.12
N PHE A 73 -4.14 -5.89 -9.12
CA PHE A 73 -4.27 -4.98 -7.96
C PHE A 73 -2.96 -4.84 -7.18
N TYR A 74 -2.23 -5.93 -6.95
CA TYR A 74 -0.94 -5.90 -6.26
C TYR A 74 0.17 -5.23 -7.07
N LEU A 75 0.16 -5.46 -8.38
CA LEU A 75 1.14 -4.90 -9.31
C LEU A 75 0.84 -3.45 -9.67
N SER A 76 -0.37 -2.98 -9.40
CA SER A 76 -0.80 -1.62 -9.72
C SER A 76 0.10 -0.57 -9.09
N ILE A 77 0.27 0.55 -9.80
CA ILE A 77 0.96 1.72 -9.29
C ILE A 77 0.32 2.18 -7.97
N GLU A 78 -1.01 2.12 -7.88
CA GLU A 78 -1.74 2.51 -6.68
C GLU A 78 -1.26 1.73 -5.46
N PHE A 79 -1.20 0.40 -5.54
CA PHE A 79 -0.76 -0.43 -4.42
C PHE A 79 0.75 -0.33 -4.17
N GLN A 80 1.57 -0.23 -5.23
CA GLN A 80 3.02 -0.05 -5.11
C GLN A 80 3.41 1.28 -4.44
N GLN A 81 2.61 2.33 -4.63
CA GLN A 81 2.87 3.67 -4.09
C GLN A 81 2.12 3.95 -2.78
N THR A 82 1.23 3.05 -2.35
CA THR A 82 0.52 3.11 -1.06
C THR A 82 1.03 2.01 -0.11
N GLY A 83 0.52 0.78 -0.23
CA GLY A 83 0.82 -0.34 0.67
C GLY A 83 2.30 -0.71 0.71
N TYR A 84 2.93 -0.89 -0.46
CA TYR A 84 4.37 -1.18 -0.51
C TYR A 84 5.22 -0.02 0.03
N PHE A 85 4.78 1.23 -0.17
CA PHE A 85 5.47 2.39 0.38
C PHE A 85 5.39 2.42 1.91
N VAL A 86 4.22 2.16 2.50
CA VAL A 86 4.07 2.00 3.96
C VAL A 86 4.98 0.89 4.48
N TYR A 87 4.98 -0.28 3.84
CA TYR A 87 5.87 -1.38 4.23
C TYR A 87 7.33 -0.94 4.28
N ARG A 88 7.82 -0.28 3.23
CA ARG A 88 9.22 0.19 3.15
C ARG A 88 9.53 1.27 4.18
N PHE A 89 8.56 2.10 4.54
CA PHE A 89 8.70 3.08 5.62
C PHE A 89 9.00 2.41 6.96
N TYR A 90 8.25 1.37 7.32
CA TYR A 90 8.49 0.60 8.55
C TYR A 90 9.80 -0.20 8.46
N LYS A 91 10.12 -0.77 7.28
CA LYS A 91 11.37 -1.50 7.04
C LYS A 91 12.59 -0.61 7.26
N ALA A 92 12.64 0.55 6.62
CA ALA A 92 13.75 1.50 6.76
C ALA A 92 13.84 2.07 8.19
N SER A 93 12.70 2.24 8.88
CA SER A 93 12.68 2.79 10.24
C SER A 93 13.02 1.80 11.34
N TYR A 94 12.78 0.51 11.14
CA TYR A 94 12.84 -0.44 12.27
C TYR A 94 13.51 -1.78 11.92
N GLY A 95 13.92 -1.98 10.67
CA GLY A 95 14.55 -3.22 10.22
C GLY A 95 13.62 -4.42 10.26
N ASN A 96 14.16 -5.57 10.65
CA ASN A 96 13.42 -6.83 10.81
C ASN A 96 13.27 -7.18 12.30
N LEU A 97 12.26 -7.98 12.61
CA LEU A 97 12.22 -8.72 13.87
C LEU A 97 13.08 -9.99 13.75
N PRO A 98 13.60 -10.54 14.87
CA PRO A 98 14.41 -11.76 14.85
C PRO A 98 13.79 -12.94 14.08
N SER A 99 12.46 -13.03 14.01
CA SER A 99 11.73 -14.12 13.35
C SER A 99 10.60 -13.66 12.44
N ALA A 100 10.52 -12.36 12.11
CA ALA A 100 9.48 -11.84 11.22
C ALA A 100 9.98 -10.67 10.39
N PRO A 101 9.57 -10.56 9.11
CA PRO A 101 9.83 -9.35 8.33
C PRO A 101 9.14 -8.16 9.00
N VAL A 102 9.76 -6.98 8.90
CA VAL A 102 9.22 -5.63 9.23
C VAL A 102 8.24 -5.55 10.41
N PRO A 103 8.56 -4.81 11.49
CA PRO A 103 7.70 -4.76 12.67
C PRO A 103 6.49 -3.83 12.48
N ILE A 104 5.54 -4.24 11.64
CA ILE A 104 4.28 -3.56 11.32
C ILE A 104 3.09 -4.49 11.59
N LYS A 105 2.07 -3.96 12.26
CA LYS A 105 0.80 -4.67 12.49
C LYS A 105 -0.23 -4.26 11.44
N ARG A 106 -1.18 -5.14 11.14
CA ARG A 106 -2.33 -4.81 10.27
C ARG A 106 -3.08 -3.54 10.70
N SER A 107 -3.20 -3.31 12.02
CA SER A 107 -3.83 -2.12 12.60
C SER A 107 -3.05 -0.83 12.39
N GLU A 108 -1.75 -0.92 12.10
CA GLU A 108 -0.90 0.21 11.69
C GLU A 108 -0.93 0.36 10.16
N PHE A 109 -0.80 -0.76 9.45
CA PHE A 109 -0.69 -0.81 7.99
C PHE A 109 -1.91 -0.23 7.26
N LEU A 110 -3.12 -0.65 7.65
CA LEU A 110 -4.36 -0.26 6.96
C LEU A 110 -4.63 1.24 7.01
N PRO A 111 -4.68 1.91 8.18
CA PRO A 111 -4.91 3.35 8.23
C PRO A 111 -3.79 4.13 7.53
N ASP A 112 -2.54 3.68 7.60
CA ASP A 112 -1.42 4.32 6.91
C ASP A 112 -1.58 4.25 5.39
N THR A 113 -2.01 3.09 4.87
CA THR A 113 -2.23 2.89 3.43
C THR A 113 -3.44 3.69 2.94
N GLN A 114 -4.54 3.69 3.72
CA GLN A 114 -5.73 4.50 3.44
C GLN A 114 -5.41 6.00 3.38
N LYS A 115 -4.59 6.50 4.31
CA LYS A 115 -4.16 7.89 4.31
C LYS A 115 -3.43 8.27 3.03
N ILE A 116 -2.57 7.38 2.52
CA ILE A 116 -1.81 7.64 1.30
C ILE A 116 -2.70 7.56 0.05
N GLY A 117 -3.62 6.59 0.02
CA GLY A 117 -4.56 6.40 -1.10
C GLY A 117 -5.77 7.34 -1.10
N GLN A 118 -5.95 8.18 -0.08
CA GLN A 118 -7.14 9.01 0.06
C GLN A 118 -7.32 9.95 -1.14
N GLY A 119 -8.42 9.78 -1.88
CA GLY A 119 -8.73 10.60 -3.06
C GLY A 119 -7.85 10.31 -4.27
N VAL A 120 -7.02 9.27 -4.24
CA VAL A 120 -6.18 8.86 -5.37
C VAL A 120 -6.96 7.88 -6.24
N ILE A 121 -7.19 8.26 -7.50
CA ILE A 121 -7.65 7.36 -8.55
C ILE A 121 -6.66 7.52 -9.70
N VAL A 122 -5.88 6.47 -9.96
CA VAL A 122 -4.83 6.49 -10.99
C VAL A 122 -5.44 6.82 -12.36
N ASN A 123 -4.72 7.62 -13.16
CA ASN A 123 -5.13 8.14 -14.46
C ASN A 123 -6.22 9.23 -14.43
N GLN A 124 -6.70 9.68 -13.28
CA GLN A 124 -7.54 10.89 -13.20
C GLN A 124 -6.70 12.16 -13.08
N THR A 125 -7.10 13.25 -13.72
CA THR A 125 -6.36 14.53 -13.68
C THR A 125 -5.94 14.92 -12.25
N GLY A 126 -4.62 15.08 -12.04
CA GLY A 126 -4.05 15.52 -10.76
C GLY A 126 -3.81 14.40 -9.73
N TRP A 127 -4.02 13.13 -10.07
CA TRP A 127 -3.83 12.01 -9.15
C TRP A 127 -2.39 11.90 -8.62
N GLU A 128 -1.36 12.19 -9.44
CA GLU A 128 0.04 12.14 -9.03
C GLU A 128 0.34 13.17 -7.93
N GLN A 129 -0.18 14.39 -8.10
CA GLN A 129 0.01 15.46 -7.12
C GLN A 129 -0.74 15.15 -5.81
N MET A 130 -1.95 14.58 -5.90
CA MET A 130 -2.69 14.12 -4.72
C MET A 130 -1.91 13.05 -3.96
N LEU A 131 -1.41 12.03 -4.67
CA LEU A 131 -0.60 10.96 -4.10
C LEU A 131 0.67 11.50 -3.43
N GLU A 132 1.38 12.42 -4.08
CA GLU A 132 2.59 13.03 -3.52
C GLU A 132 2.29 13.85 -2.26
N ASN A 133 1.22 14.65 -2.27
CA ASN A 133 0.77 15.39 -1.09
C ASN A 133 0.44 14.45 0.07
N ASN A 134 -0.26 13.35 -0.20
CA ASN A 134 -0.60 12.36 0.82
C ASN A 134 0.64 11.67 1.40
N LYS A 135 1.63 11.31 0.56
CA LYS A 135 2.92 10.75 1.01
C LYS A 135 3.69 11.73 1.89
N LEU A 136 3.73 13.02 1.51
CA LEU A 136 4.37 14.08 2.31
C LEU A 136 3.71 14.20 3.69
N ALA A 137 2.37 14.24 3.72
CA ALA A 137 1.60 14.32 4.96
C ALA A 137 1.78 13.09 5.85
N PHE A 138 1.81 11.89 5.26
CA PHE A 138 2.11 10.66 5.97
C PHE A 138 3.53 10.68 6.56
N ALA A 139 4.55 11.00 5.76
CA ALA A 139 5.93 11.01 6.22
C ALA A 139 6.17 12.01 7.35
N ALA A 140 5.56 13.20 7.25
CA ALA A 140 5.64 14.23 8.28
C ALA A 140 5.01 13.78 9.61
N GLU A 141 3.87 13.10 9.58
CA GLU A 141 3.24 12.54 10.78
C GLU A 141 4.06 11.36 11.34
N PHE A 142 4.52 10.46 10.47
CA PHE A 142 5.20 9.23 10.86
C PHE A 142 6.43 9.49 11.73
N VAL A 143 7.26 10.47 11.37
CA VAL A 143 8.48 10.80 12.12
C VAL A 143 8.24 11.48 13.48
N GLN A 144 6.99 11.87 13.75
CA GLN A 144 6.57 12.44 15.04
C GLN A 144 6.01 11.36 15.99
N ARG A 145 5.73 10.14 15.48
CA ARG A 145 5.15 9.07 16.30
C ARG A 145 6.09 8.71 17.46
N PRO A 146 5.57 8.42 18.67
CA PRO A 146 6.39 8.08 19.84
C PRO A 146 7.37 6.94 19.59
N ARG A 147 6.96 5.93 18.81
CA ARG A 147 7.81 4.80 18.43
C ARG A 147 9.02 5.24 17.59
N PHE A 148 8.83 6.20 16.69
CA PHE A 148 9.90 6.73 15.86
C PHE A 148 10.82 7.64 16.66
N THR A 149 10.28 8.58 17.43
CA THR A 149 11.08 9.52 18.23
C THR A 149 11.89 8.82 19.32
N SER A 150 11.37 7.73 19.88
CA SER A 150 12.10 6.88 20.83
C SER A 150 13.26 6.12 20.16
N ALA A 151 13.08 5.63 18.94
CA ALA A 151 14.13 4.95 18.18
C ALA A 151 15.21 5.92 17.66
N TYR A 152 14.84 7.18 17.40
CA TYR A 152 15.68 8.19 16.79
C TYR A 152 15.76 9.48 17.63
N PRO A 153 16.63 9.53 18.66
CA PRO A 153 16.91 10.74 19.43
C PRO A 153 17.30 11.93 18.54
N SER A 154 16.85 13.14 18.88
CA SER A 154 17.14 14.37 18.12
C SER A 154 18.60 14.78 18.13
N SER A 155 19.40 14.26 19.06
CA SER A 155 20.84 14.52 19.18
C SER A 155 21.69 13.77 18.15
N LYS A 156 21.15 12.77 17.44
CA LYS A 156 21.89 12.05 16.39
C LYS A 156 22.36 12.98 15.29
N THR A 157 23.55 12.73 14.75
CA THR A 157 24.00 13.41 13.54
C THR A 157 23.19 12.95 12.32
N PRO A 158 23.07 13.79 11.27
CA PRO A 158 22.43 13.38 10.02
C PRO A 158 23.02 12.11 9.40
N ALA A 159 24.34 11.95 9.45
CA ALA A 159 25.05 10.79 8.91
C ALA A 159 24.65 9.50 9.65
N GLU A 160 24.75 9.48 10.98
CA GLU A 160 24.36 8.32 11.79
C GLU A 160 22.88 7.96 11.59
N PHE A 161 22.01 8.97 11.48
CA PHE A 161 20.58 8.75 11.23
C PHE A 161 20.36 8.06 9.88
N VAL A 162 20.93 8.61 8.79
CA VAL A 162 20.80 8.04 7.45
C VAL A 162 21.41 6.64 7.35
N ASP A 163 22.58 6.43 7.95
CA ASP A 163 23.24 5.12 7.95
C ASP A 163 22.43 4.07 8.70
N THR A 164 21.79 4.47 9.81
CA THR A 164 20.87 3.59 10.54
C THR A 164 19.68 3.19 9.68
N LEU A 165 19.10 4.13 8.92
CA LEU A 165 17.98 3.84 8.01
C LEU A 165 18.36 2.86 6.90
N PHE A 166 19.52 3.05 6.25
CA PHE A 166 20.00 2.12 5.23
C PHE A 166 20.37 0.75 5.80
N THR A 167 20.95 0.72 7.00
CA THR A 167 21.23 -0.53 7.74
C THR A 167 19.93 -1.32 8.00
N ASN A 168 18.90 -0.64 8.52
CA ASN A 168 17.58 -1.24 8.73
C ASN A 168 16.94 -1.73 7.41
N ALA A 169 17.08 -0.93 6.36
CA ALA A 169 16.63 -1.27 5.01
C ALA A 169 17.35 -2.51 4.45
N GLY A 170 18.55 -2.84 4.94
CA GLY A 170 19.38 -3.91 4.38
C GLY A 170 20.00 -3.52 3.03
N VAL A 171 20.14 -2.23 2.77
CA VAL A 171 20.65 -1.68 1.51
C VAL A 171 21.99 -1.01 1.76
N THR A 172 23.00 -1.39 0.98
CA THR A 172 24.23 -0.60 0.86
C THR A 172 23.98 0.54 -0.13
N PRO A 173 23.88 1.81 0.30
CA PRO A 173 23.56 2.90 -0.60
C PRO A 173 24.73 3.24 -1.52
N SER A 174 24.41 3.79 -2.69
CA SER A 174 25.43 4.50 -3.48
C SER A 174 25.91 5.75 -2.71
N ALA A 175 27.11 6.24 -3.02
CA ALA A 175 27.64 7.47 -2.43
C ALA A 175 26.69 8.67 -2.68
N ASN A 176 26.04 8.70 -3.84
CA ASN A 176 25.08 9.75 -4.20
C ASN A 176 23.79 9.65 -3.37
N ASP A 177 23.20 8.46 -3.23
CA ASP A 177 21.96 8.29 -2.46
C ASP A 177 22.17 8.65 -0.99
N ARG A 178 23.28 8.18 -0.42
CA ARG A 178 23.66 8.49 0.96
C ARG A 178 23.84 9.99 1.16
N THR A 179 24.62 10.64 0.29
CA THR A 179 24.89 12.09 0.37
C THR A 179 23.60 12.90 0.22
N THR A 180 22.73 12.51 -0.72
CA THR A 180 21.46 13.20 -0.95
C THR A 180 20.52 13.09 0.25
N ALA A 181 20.46 11.93 0.91
CA ALA A 181 19.68 11.75 2.14
C ALA A 181 20.23 12.56 3.33
N ILE A 182 21.56 12.67 3.46
CA ILE A 182 22.20 13.52 4.49
C ILE A 182 21.92 15.00 4.23
N ASN A 183 21.99 15.43 2.96
CA ASN A 183 21.78 16.82 2.57
C ASN A 183 20.36 17.34 2.84
N GLU A 184 19.39 16.46 3.14
CA GLU A 184 18.07 16.89 3.63
C GLU A 184 18.11 17.72 4.91
N PHE A 185 19.17 17.53 5.70
CA PHE A 185 19.42 18.28 6.93
C PHE A 185 20.22 19.58 6.68
N ALA A 186 20.69 19.83 5.46
CA ALA A 186 21.62 20.90 5.10
C ALA A 186 22.82 20.90 6.07
N PHE A 187 23.18 22.06 6.64
CA PHE A 187 24.27 22.19 7.62
C PHE A 187 23.84 21.94 9.07
N ALA A 188 22.68 21.31 9.32
CA ALA A 188 22.24 21.06 10.70
C ALA A 188 23.15 20.00 11.36
N PRO A 189 23.69 20.26 12.57
CA PRO A 189 24.58 19.32 13.25
C PRO A 189 23.84 18.09 13.80
N THR A 190 22.52 18.18 13.94
CA THR A 190 21.69 17.13 14.52
C THR A 190 20.42 16.91 13.72
N THR A 191 19.70 15.83 14.04
CA THR A 191 18.43 15.49 13.39
C THR A 191 17.20 16.16 14.01
N ALA A 192 17.34 17.23 14.80
CA ALA A 192 16.21 17.91 15.44
C ALA A 192 15.13 18.43 14.46
N LYS A 193 15.48 18.70 13.20
CA LYS A 193 14.53 19.16 12.16
C LYS A 193 13.63 18.01 11.68
N LEU A 194 12.39 17.96 12.17
CA LEU A 194 11.40 16.93 11.82
C LEU A 194 11.16 16.80 10.30
N ALA A 195 11.02 17.93 9.59
CA ALA A 195 10.80 17.91 8.15
C ALA A 195 11.98 17.26 7.38
N ALA A 196 13.21 17.44 7.85
CA ALA A 196 14.39 16.79 7.26
C ALA A 196 14.40 15.28 7.53
N ARG A 197 13.98 14.83 8.73
CA ARG A 197 13.81 13.39 9.03
C ARG A 197 12.83 12.74 8.07
N ALA A 198 11.68 13.38 7.83
CA ALA A 198 10.65 12.85 6.93
C ALA A 198 11.20 12.68 5.51
N ARG A 199 11.87 13.71 4.97
CA ARG A 199 12.44 13.64 3.61
C ARG A 199 13.59 12.64 3.49
N ALA A 200 14.49 12.58 4.47
CA ALA A 200 15.57 11.61 4.50
C ALA A 200 15.03 10.17 4.57
N LEU A 201 14.04 9.90 5.43
CA LEU A 201 13.39 8.59 5.49
C LEU A 201 12.67 8.23 4.19
N ARG A 202 11.98 9.17 3.55
CA ARG A 202 11.38 8.96 2.22
C ARG A 202 12.41 8.53 1.20
N ARG A 203 13.57 9.21 1.12
CA ARG A 203 14.65 8.84 0.19
C ARG A 203 15.12 7.40 0.36
N VAL A 204 15.23 6.92 1.60
CA VAL A 204 15.59 5.52 1.87
C VAL A 204 14.44 4.57 1.52
N ALA A 205 13.20 4.90 1.90
CA ALA A 205 12.03 4.07 1.65
C ALA A 205 11.63 3.96 0.16
N GLU A 206 11.98 4.96 -0.64
CA GLU A 206 11.75 5.02 -2.09
C GLU A 206 12.99 4.61 -2.91
N ASN A 207 14.07 4.19 -2.24
CA ASN A 207 15.26 3.67 -2.92
C ASN A 207 14.91 2.42 -3.76
N SER A 208 15.35 2.40 -5.01
CA SER A 208 15.02 1.34 -5.98
C SER A 208 15.53 -0.03 -5.56
N THR A 209 16.69 -0.10 -4.90
CA THR A 209 17.25 -1.36 -4.41
C THR A 209 16.37 -1.93 -3.30
N LEU A 210 15.93 -1.09 -2.35
CA LEU A 210 14.99 -1.51 -1.32
C LEU A 210 13.66 -1.99 -1.92
N ALA A 211 13.14 -1.24 -2.91
CA ALA A 211 11.90 -1.59 -3.59
C ALA A 211 11.95 -2.97 -4.24
N GLN A 212 13.05 -3.29 -4.92
CA GLN A 212 13.25 -4.59 -5.56
C GLN A 212 13.43 -5.72 -4.53
N GLN A 213 14.29 -5.53 -3.53
CA GLN A 213 14.60 -6.57 -2.53
C GLN A 213 13.39 -6.98 -1.70
N GLU A 214 12.54 -6.02 -1.35
CA GLU A 214 11.41 -6.25 -0.46
C GLU A 214 10.11 -6.60 -1.19
N PHE A 215 10.09 -6.58 -2.53
CA PHE A 215 8.87 -6.81 -3.31
C PHE A 215 8.16 -8.12 -2.92
N ASN A 216 8.85 -9.26 -2.98
CA ASN A 216 8.26 -10.55 -2.67
C ASN A 216 7.88 -10.68 -1.18
N ARG A 217 8.67 -10.10 -0.27
CA ARG A 217 8.42 -10.18 1.18
C ARG A 217 7.19 -9.37 1.58
N ALA A 218 7.08 -8.16 1.03
CA ALA A 218 5.90 -7.33 1.18
C ALA A 218 4.68 -8.00 0.55
N PHE A 219 4.78 -8.54 -0.68
CA PHE A 219 3.69 -9.28 -1.33
C PHE A 219 3.08 -10.34 -0.40
N VAL A 220 3.91 -11.22 0.18
CA VAL A 220 3.45 -12.28 1.11
C VAL A 220 2.77 -11.69 2.35
N LEU A 221 3.31 -10.63 2.93
CA LEU A 221 2.68 -9.96 4.08
C LEU A 221 1.30 -9.40 3.71
N MET A 222 1.17 -8.84 2.50
CA MET A 222 -0.09 -8.27 2.04
C MET A 222 -1.14 -9.34 1.77
N GLN A 223 -0.77 -10.53 1.28
CA GLN A 223 -1.70 -11.67 1.23
C GLN A 223 -2.26 -11.96 2.63
N TYR A 224 -1.43 -11.92 3.66
CA TYR A 224 -1.85 -12.20 5.04
C TYR A 224 -2.76 -11.10 5.61
N PHE A 225 -2.48 -9.83 5.32
CA PHE A 225 -3.30 -8.71 5.78
C PHE A 225 -4.63 -8.57 5.04
N GLY A 226 -4.62 -8.72 3.71
CA GLY A 226 -5.78 -8.57 2.85
C GLY A 226 -6.71 -9.78 2.92
N TYR A 227 -6.22 -10.97 2.57
CA TYR A 227 -7.05 -12.17 2.48
C TYR A 227 -7.40 -12.76 3.84
N LEU A 228 -6.42 -12.93 4.72
CA LEU A 228 -6.67 -13.62 5.99
C LEU A 228 -7.24 -12.69 7.07
N ARG A 229 -7.13 -11.36 6.89
CA ARG A 229 -7.52 -10.34 7.88
C ARG A 229 -6.93 -10.60 9.28
N ARG A 230 -5.88 -11.42 9.38
CA ARG A 230 -5.31 -11.90 10.64
C ARG A 230 -4.24 -10.94 11.17
N ARG A 231 -4.00 -11.00 12.48
CA ARG A 231 -2.82 -10.40 13.13
C ARG A 231 -1.61 -11.30 12.85
N CYS A 232 -0.42 -10.74 12.60
CA CYS A 232 0.82 -11.49 12.79
C CYS A 232 1.00 -11.69 14.30
N SER A 233 0.36 -12.72 14.86
CA SER A 233 0.51 -13.06 16.27
C SER A 233 1.71 -13.98 16.43
N ARG A 234 2.68 -13.53 17.24
CA ARG A 234 3.64 -14.40 17.95
C ARG A 234 2.88 -15.63 18.46
N HIS A 235 3.24 -16.81 18.00
CA HIS A 235 3.10 -17.99 18.85
C HIS A 235 4.25 -17.93 19.83
N LYS A 236 3.90 -17.71 21.11
CA LYS A 236 4.80 -18.07 22.19
C LYS A 236 4.98 -19.59 22.12
N LEU A 237 6.21 -20.04 21.90
CA LEU A 237 6.73 -21.24 22.51
C LEU A 237 7.75 -20.75 23.54
#